data_AF-A0A7J8LUZ2-F1
#
_entry.id   AF-A0A7J8LUZ2-F1
#
_cell.length_a   1.000
_cell.length_b   1.000
_cell.length_c   1.000
_cell.angle_alpha   90.00
_cell.angle_beta   90.00
_cell.angle_gamma   90.00
#
_symmetry.space_group_name_H-M   'P 1'
#
loop_
_entity.id
_entity.type
_entity.pdbx_description
1 polymer ?
#
loop_
_entity_poly.entity_id
_entity_poly.type
_entity_poly.pdbx_seq_one_letter_code
_entity_poly.pdbx_strand_id
1 'polypeptide(L)'
;MGASILAAVTVIVYIQDNIGWGWGLGIPTISMFLSIIAFVLGYPLYRHMDPVGSPFTRLLQVSVGAFRKRNLTMVSDPNLLYQNEELDASISIDGRLVHSKQM
;
A
#
# COMPACT_ATOMS: atom_id res chain seq x y z
N MET A 1 -23.90 -2.31 -6.61
CA MET A 1 -23.18 -3.49 -6.04
C MET A 1 -22.77 -4.37 -7.20
N GLY A 2 -21.54 -4.90 -7.21
CA GLY A 2 -21.07 -5.77 -8.31
C GLY A 2 -21.78 -7.13 -8.33
N ALA A 3 -21.83 -7.79 -9.50
CA ALA A 3 -22.48 -9.09 -9.68
C ALA A 3 -21.92 -10.17 -8.72
N SER A 4 -20.60 -10.16 -8.46
CA SER A 4 -19.95 -11.06 -7.50
C SER A 4 -20.41 -10.84 -6.06
N ILE A 5 -20.63 -9.59 -5.66
CA ILE A 5 -21.10 -9.23 -4.31
C ILE A 5 -22.55 -9.70 -4.15
N LEU A 6 -23.40 -9.46 -5.15
CA LEU A 6 -24.79 -9.93 -5.12
C LEU A 6 -24.87 -11.46 -5.03
N ALA A 7 -24.07 -12.18 -5.82
CA ALA A 7 -24.00 -13.64 -5.75
C ALA A 7 -23.48 -14.13 -4.40
N ALA A 8 -22.47 -13.49 -3.81
CA ALA A 8 -21.96 -13.86 -2.49
C ALA A 8 -23.04 -13.68 -1.40
N VAL A 9 -23.72 -12.53 -1.37
CA VAL A 9 -24.71 -12.22 -0.33
C VAL A 9 -26.03 -12.99 -0.51
N THR A 10 -26.31 -13.51 -1.71
CA THR A 10 -27.54 -14.30 -1.95
C THR A 10 -27.27 -15.79 -1.96
N VAL A 11 -26.38 -16.27 -2.84
CA VAL A 11 -26.15 -17.70 -3.07
C VAL A 11 -25.37 -18.33 -1.93
N ILE A 12 -24.25 -17.72 -1.49
CA ILE A 12 -23.43 -18.30 -0.41
C ILE A 12 -24.20 -18.25 0.91
N VAL A 13 -24.91 -17.15 1.19
CA VAL A 13 -25.75 -17.03 2.38
C VAL A 13 -26.89 -18.06 2.35
N TYR A 14 -27.56 -18.25 1.19
CA TYR A 14 -28.57 -19.30 1.04
C TYR A 14 -28.01 -20.69 1.36
N ILE A 15 -26.80 -21.02 0.89
CA ILE A 15 -26.12 -22.29 1.20
C ILE A 15 -25.82 -22.40 2.69
N GLN A 16 -25.33 -21.34 3.32
CA GLN A 16 -25.06 -21.30 4.76
C GLN A 16 -26.31 -21.58 5.59
N ASP A 17 -27.44 -20.97 5.22
CA ASP A 17 -28.69 -21.06 5.96
C ASP A 17 -29.48 -22.36 5.70
N ASN A 18 -29.44 -22.91 4.47
CA ASN A 18 -30.29 -24.04 4.08
C ASN A 18 -29.55 -25.40 4.04
N ILE A 19 -28.27 -25.40 3.68
CA ILE A 19 -27.46 -26.62 3.53
C ILE A 19 -26.51 -26.78 4.72
N GLY A 20 -26.08 -25.65 5.28
CA GLY A 20 -25.31 -25.57 6.52
C GLY A 20 -23.95 -24.91 6.34
N TRP A 21 -23.37 -24.55 7.47
CA TRP A 21 -22.16 -23.76 7.57
C TRP A 21 -20.93 -24.46 6.97
N GLY A 22 -20.85 -25.79 7.04
CA GLY A 22 -19.73 -26.56 6.48
C GLY A 22 -19.57 -26.36 4.97
N TRP A 23 -20.66 -26.42 4.22
CA TRP A 23 -20.64 -26.17 2.77
C TRP A 23 -20.48 -24.69 2.43
N GLY A 24 -21.11 -23.82 3.23
CA GLY A 24 -21.01 -22.37 3.06
C GLY A 24 -19.60 -21.81 3.22
N LEU A 25 -18.77 -22.42 4.07
CA LEU A 25 -17.35 -22.07 4.24
C LEU A 25 -16.41 -22.95 3.40
N GLY A 26 -16.80 -24.18 3.10
CA GLY A 26 -16.01 -25.11 2.30
C GLY A 26 -15.81 -24.61 0.87
N ILE A 27 -16.86 -24.10 0.22
CA ILE A 27 -16.80 -23.62 -1.17
C ILE A 27 -15.80 -22.45 -1.33
N PRO A 28 -15.85 -21.36 -0.54
CA PRO A 28 -14.83 -20.32 -0.58
C PRO A 28 -13.42 -20.83 -0.31
N THR A 29 -13.27 -21.77 0.63
CA THR A 29 -11.96 -22.34 1.01
C THR A 29 -11.33 -23.11 -0.15
N ILE A 30 -12.12 -23.97 -0.82
CA ILE A 30 -11.66 -24.73 -2.00
C ILE A 30 -11.32 -23.76 -3.15
N SER A 31 -12.15 -22.75 -3.37
CA SER A 31 -11.89 -21.72 -4.39
C SER A 31 -10.58 -20.98 -4.13
N MET A 32 -10.31 -20.58 -2.88
CA MET A 32 -9.05 -19.94 -2.48
C MET A 32 -7.85 -20.89 -2.67
N PHE A 33 -8.00 -22.17 -2.32
CA PHE A 33 -6.95 -23.16 -2.50
C PHE A 33 -6.58 -23.34 -3.99
N LEU A 34 -7.58 -23.45 -4.87
CA LEU A 34 -7.36 -23.51 -6.32
C LEU A 34 -6.69 -22.24 -6.85
N SER A 35 -7.07 -21.06 -6.35
CA SER A 35 -6.44 -19.79 -6.68
C SER A 35 -4.94 -19.78 -6.33
N ILE A 36 -4.57 -20.28 -5.15
CA ILE A 36 -3.16 -20.38 -4.72
C ILE A 36 -2.39 -21.33 -5.66
N ILE A 37 -2.95 -22.49 -6.00
CA ILE A 37 -2.31 -23.43 -6.94
C ILE A 37 -2.07 -22.75 -8.29
N ALA A 38 -3.09 -22.08 -8.83
CA ALA A 38 -2.98 -21.37 -10.10
C ALA A 38 -1.91 -20.26 -10.04
N PHE A 39 -1.85 -19.52 -8.93
CA PHE A 39 -0.84 -18.49 -8.70
C PHE A 39 0.58 -19.06 -8.66
N VAL A 40 0.80 -20.18 -7.95
CA VAL A 40 2.12 -20.83 -7.87
C VAL A 40 2.55 -21.39 -9.23
N LEU A 41 1.61 -21.99 -9.98
CA LEU A 41 1.90 -22.45 -11.35
C LEU A 41 2.20 -21.29 -12.31
N GLY A 42 1.57 -20.14 -12.09
CA GLY A 42 1.82 -18.91 -12.84
C GLY A 42 3.08 -18.17 -12.43
N TYR A 43 3.62 -18.40 -11.23
CA TYR A 43 4.82 -17.74 -10.69
C TYR A 43 6.01 -17.58 -11.67
N PRO A 44 6.42 -18.59 -12.46
CA PRO A 44 7.52 -18.42 -13.42
C PRO A 44 7.24 -17.42 -14.54
N LEU A 45 5.97 -17.07 -14.81
CA LEU A 45 5.60 -16.06 -15.80
C LEU A 45 5.71 -14.64 -15.23
N TYR A 46 5.82 -14.47 -13.91
CA TYR A 46 5.89 -13.15 -13.28
C TYR A 46 7.28 -12.56 -13.43
N ARG A 47 7.34 -11.28 -13.80
CA ARG A 47 8.58 -10.50 -13.81
C ARG A 47 8.82 -9.91 -12.42
N HIS A 48 9.94 -10.28 -11.81
CA HIS A 48 10.41 -9.71 -10.55
C HIS A 48 10.82 -8.26 -10.78
N MET A 49 10.15 -7.34 -10.10
CA MET A 49 10.55 -5.94 -10.02
C MET A 49 11.33 -5.74 -8.72
N ASP A 50 12.36 -4.90 -8.76
CA ASP A 50 13.09 -4.56 -7.55
C ASP A 50 12.14 -3.94 -6.51
N PRO A 51 12.28 -4.31 -5.22
CA PRO A 51 11.40 -3.81 -4.18
C PRO A 51 11.59 -2.30 -4.03
N VAL A 52 10.62 -1.53 -4.53
CA VAL A 52 10.49 -0.11 -4.21
C VAL A 52 10.16 -0.03 -2.72
N GLY A 53 11.03 0.58 -1.93
CA GLY A 53 10.90 0.62 -0.46
C GLY A 53 9.52 1.11 0.00
N SER A 54 9.11 0.69 1.21
CA SER A 54 7.79 1.04 1.74
C SER A 54 7.67 2.54 2.04
N PRO A 55 6.61 3.23 1.57
CA PRO A 55 6.32 4.61 1.94
C PRO A 55 6.21 4.82 3.45
N PHE A 56 5.73 3.82 4.19
CA PHE A 56 5.64 3.88 5.65
C PHE A 56 7.00 3.98 6.32
N THR A 57 8.03 3.31 5.79
CA THR A 57 9.40 3.42 6.31
C THR A 57 9.91 4.85 6.19
N ARG A 58 9.63 5.53 5.07
CA ARG A 58 9.98 6.95 4.88
C ARG A 58 9.21 7.87 5.82
N LEU A 59 7.89 7.66 5.97
CA LEU A 59 7.08 8.43 6.93
C LEU A 59 7.64 8.33 8.35
N LEU A 60 7.97 7.12 8.80
CA LEU A 60 8.57 6.90 10.12
C LEU A 60 9.93 7.58 10.26
N GLN A 61 10.80 7.51 9.24
CA GLN A 61 12.10 8.18 9.25
C GLN A 61 11.96 9.70 9.43
N VAL A 62 11.04 10.33 8.69
CA VAL A 62 10.77 11.77 8.81
C VAL A 62 10.17 12.11 10.17
N SER A 63 9.20 11.35 10.67
CA SER A 63 8.60 11.57 11.99
C SER A 63 9.63 11.45 13.12
N VAL A 64 10.46 10.41 13.11
CA VAL A 64 11.52 10.21 14.10
C VAL A 64 12.59 11.31 14.00
N GLY A 65 12.98 11.66 12.77
CA GLY A 65 13.95 12.74 12.51
C GLY A 65 13.45 14.09 13.04
N ALA A 66 12.21 14.45 12.75
CA ALA A 66 11.57 15.68 13.20
C ALA A 66 11.43 15.71 14.73
N PHE A 67 10.99 14.61 15.34
CA PHE A 67 10.86 14.53 16.80
C PHE A 67 12.21 14.66 17.50
N ARG A 68 13.25 13.96 17.00
CA ARG A 68 14.59 13.99 17.59
C ARG A 68 15.27 15.35 17.43
N LYS A 69 14.99 16.07 16.34
CA LYS A 69 15.58 17.38 16.02
C LYS A 69 14.72 18.57 16.47
N ARG A 70 13.60 18.33 17.16
CA ARG A 70 12.66 19.37 17.63
C ARG A 70 13.31 20.49 18.44
N ASN A 71 14.38 20.19 19.19
CA ASN A 71 15.04 21.16 20.07
C ASN A 71 16.21 21.92 19.41
N LEU A 72 16.44 21.74 18.10
CA LEU A 72 17.49 22.46 17.38
C LEU A 72 16.99 23.81 16.89
N THR A 73 17.82 24.84 17.03
CA THR A 73 17.54 26.18 16.51
C THR A 73 17.47 26.14 14.98
N MET A 74 16.50 26.86 14.41
CA MET A 74 16.30 26.93 12.96
C MET A 74 17.53 27.56 12.29
N VAL A 75 18.04 26.90 11.25
CA VAL A 75 19.16 27.41 10.45
C VAL A 75 18.66 28.59 9.61
N SER A 76 19.37 29.72 9.65
CA SER A 76 18.99 30.95 8.94
C SER A 76 19.08 30.83 7.42
N ASP A 77 19.92 29.93 6.90
CA ASP A 77 20.13 29.71 5.46
C ASP A 77 19.49 28.40 4.97
N PRO A 78 18.45 28.45 4.11
CA PRO A 78 17.75 27.27 3.57
C PRO A 78 18.63 26.35 2.71
N ASN A 79 19.69 26.88 2.10
CA ASN A 79 20.61 26.12 1.23
C ASN A 79 21.50 25.11 2.00
N LEU A 80 21.53 25.19 3.33
CA LEU A 80 22.29 24.24 4.17
C LEU A 80 21.47 22.98 4.51
N LEU A 81 20.21 22.91 4.10
CA LEU A 81 19.34 21.75 4.32
C LEU A 81 19.69 20.62 3.35
N TYR A 82 19.66 19.39 3.85
CA TYR A 82 19.91 18.19 3.06
C TYR A 82 18.81 17.98 2.02
N GLN A 83 19.19 17.81 0.75
CA GLN A 83 18.28 17.61 -0.37
C GLN A 83 18.74 16.40 -1.20
N ASN A 84 17.83 15.49 -1.53
CA ASN A 84 18.13 14.27 -2.28
C ASN A 84 17.20 14.19 -3.50
N GLU A 85 17.71 14.58 -4.66
CA GLU A 85 16.93 14.59 -5.90
C GLU A 85 16.29 13.24 -6.24
N GLU A 86 16.96 12.12 -5.93
CA GLU A 86 16.44 10.77 -6.20
C GLU A 86 15.26 10.39 -5.29
N LEU A 87 15.32 10.72 -4.00
CA LEU A 87 14.21 10.46 -3.08
C LEU A 87 13.05 11.45 -3.31
N ASP A 88 13.37 12.69 -3.62
CA ASP A 88 12.42 13.79 -3.78
C ASP A 88 11.65 13.70 -5.11
N ALA A 89 12.22 13.08 -6.14
CA ALA A 89 11.55 12.85 -7.44
C ALA A 89 10.23 12.05 -7.31
N SER A 90 10.17 11.08 -6.41
CA SER A 90 8.94 10.31 -6.15
C SER A 90 7.85 11.09 -5.39
N ILE A 91 8.23 12.18 -4.73
CA ILE A 91 7.34 12.99 -3.87
C ILE A 91 6.88 14.25 -4.62
N SER A 92 7.76 14.81 -5.46
CA SER A 92 7.50 15.99 -6.29
C SER A 92 6.93 15.54 -7.65
N ILE A 93 5.72 14.98 -7.64
CA ILE A 93 4.98 14.71 -8.90
C ILE A 93 4.66 16.02 -9.64
N ASP A 94 4.57 17.15 -8.92
CA ASP A 94 4.13 18.45 -9.45
C ASP A 94 5.26 19.48 -9.68
N GLY A 95 6.52 19.04 -9.70
CA GLY A 95 7.68 19.93 -9.81
C GLY A 95 7.92 20.77 -8.55
N ARG A 96 9.10 21.38 -8.45
CA ARG A 96 9.47 22.21 -7.30
C ARG A 96 8.51 23.39 -7.20
N LEU A 97 7.74 23.45 -6.11
CA LEU A 97 7.00 24.66 -5.74
C LEU A 97 8.00 25.82 -5.61
N VAL A 98 7.79 26.88 -6.38
CA VAL A 98 8.63 28.07 -6.35
C VAL A 98 8.54 28.67 -4.95
N HIS A 99 9.69 28.94 -4.32
CA HIS A 99 9.73 29.55 -3.00
C HIS A 99 8.94 30.87 -3.01
N SER A 100 7.82 30.93 -2.28
CA SER A 100 7.07 32.18 -2.10
C SER A 100 7.89 33.11 -1.21
N LYS A 101 8.26 34.28 -1.74
CA LYS A 101 8.93 35.37 -1.01
C LYS A 101 7.93 36.15 -0.15
N GLN A 102 7.19 35.49 0.73
CA GLN A 102 6.46 36.22 1.77
C GLN A 102 7.35 36.33 3.01
N MET A 103 8.01 37.49 3.11
CA MET A 103 8.33 38.14 4.38
C MET A 103 7.13 38.97 4.81
#